data_AF-A0AAY4B1Y4-F1
#
_entry.id   AF-A0AAY4B1Y4-F1
#
_cell.length_a   1.000
_cell.length_b   1.000
_cell.length_c   1.000
_cell.angle_alpha   90.00
_cell.angle_beta   90.00
_cell.angle_gamma   90.00
#
_symmetry.space_group_name_H-M   'P 1'
#
loop_
_entity.id
_entity.type
_entity.pdbx_description
1 polymer ?
#
loop_
_entity_poly.entity_id
_entity_poly.type
_entity_poly.pdbx_seq_one_letter_code
_entity_poly.pdbx_strand_id
1 'polypeptide(L)'
;MPDFCAAYGCSNERTKKTKDQGVTFHNEGKRRQAWTLALRRKGFVAKPRTVLCSSHFRPEDFDRTGQTVRLREGAIPSIFNFPKSKRNHEVPTPSPSHSSPVSVFFFFQNCWKWMKVMLIFLFYSLLINLFFFFWSRRQKQNLST
;
A
#
# COMPACT_ATOMS: atom_id res chain seq x y z
N MET A 1 2.86 -4.50 37.03
CA MET A 1 2.07 -4.69 35.79
C MET A 1 2.99 -5.31 34.76
N PRO A 2 2.80 -6.57 34.35
CA PRO A 2 3.64 -7.19 33.33
C PRO A 2 3.47 -6.48 31.98
N ASP A 3 4.57 -6.30 31.26
CA ASP A 3 4.57 -5.70 29.93
C ASP A 3 4.25 -6.78 28.89
N PHE A 4 3.06 -6.72 28.29
CA PHE A 4 2.63 -7.62 27.22
C PHE A 4 2.97 -7.06 25.85
N CYS A 5 3.25 -7.95 24.90
CA CYS A 5 3.42 -7.56 23.52
C CYS A 5 2.12 -6.99 22.94
N ALA A 6 2.19 -5.78 22.37
CA ALA A 6 1.05 -5.14 21.72
C ALA A 6 0.69 -5.73 20.34
N ALA A 7 1.46 -6.69 19.83
CA ALA A 7 1.23 -7.30 18.53
C ALA A 7 -0.08 -8.08 18.44
N TYR A 8 -0.65 -8.12 17.23
CA TYR A 8 -1.82 -8.96 16.97
C TYR A 8 -1.47 -10.43 17.10
N GLY A 9 -2.27 -11.19 17.86
CA GLY A 9 -2.08 -12.64 18.04
C GLY A 9 -0.84 -13.05 18.83
N CYS A 10 -0.16 -12.10 19.49
CA CYS A 10 1.03 -12.38 20.28
C CYS A 10 0.69 -12.49 21.77
N SER A 11 1.07 -13.60 22.39
CA SER A 11 0.88 -13.86 23.83
C SER A 11 2.18 -13.69 24.63
N ASN A 12 3.22 -13.12 24.03
CA ASN A 12 4.49 -12.92 24.72
C ASN A 12 4.36 -11.84 25.80
N GLU A 13 4.73 -12.21 27.01
CA GLU A 13 4.81 -11.33 28.19
C GLU A 13 6.26 -11.21 28.65
N ARG A 14 6.62 -10.07 29.26
CA ARG A 14 7.97 -9.88 29.79
C ARG A 14 8.17 -10.73 31.05
N THR A 15 8.60 -11.97 30.86
CA THR A 15 8.86 -12.94 31.93
C THR A 15 10.27 -13.54 31.79
N LYS A 16 10.80 -14.14 32.85
CA LYS A 16 12.13 -14.81 32.81
C LYS A 16 12.17 -15.89 31.72
N LYS A 17 11.11 -16.69 31.59
CA LYS A 17 10.95 -17.71 30.54
C LYS A 17 11.14 -17.14 29.12
N THR A 18 10.53 -16.00 28.80
CA THR A 18 10.67 -15.40 27.46
C THR A 18 12.06 -14.82 27.24
N LYS A 19 12.71 -14.33 28.30
CA LYS A 19 14.10 -13.88 28.25
C LYS A 19 15.05 -15.04 27.97
N ASP A 20 14.82 -16.19 28.60
CA ASP A 20 15.59 -17.42 28.39
C ASP A 20 15.42 -17.96 26.96
N GLN A 21 14.26 -17.70 26.33
CA GLN A 21 14.00 -17.94 24.90
C GLN A 21 14.64 -16.89 23.96
N GLY A 22 15.36 -15.91 24.49
CA GLY A 22 15.99 -14.84 23.71
C GLY A 22 15.02 -13.76 23.20
N VAL A 23 13.79 -13.70 23.73
CA VAL A 23 12.80 -12.69 23.33
C VAL A 23 13.06 -11.39 24.08
N THR A 24 13.35 -10.32 23.34
CA THR A 24 13.57 -8.99 23.89
C THR A 24 12.37 -8.10 23.62
N PHE A 25 12.11 -7.13 24.52
CA PHE A 25 10.99 -6.20 24.40
C PHE A 25 11.51 -4.80 24.10
N HIS A 26 10.93 -4.18 23.07
CA HIS A 26 11.35 -2.89 22.56
C HIS A 26 10.19 -1.89 22.60
N ASN A 27 10.50 -0.67 23.03
CA ASN A 27 9.59 0.47 23.03
C ASN A 27 10.26 1.57 22.22
N GLU A 28 9.70 1.91 21.07
CA GLU A 28 10.18 3.04 20.29
C GLU A 28 9.20 4.20 20.39
N GLY A 29 9.58 5.22 21.17
CA GLY A 29 8.74 6.38 21.40
C GLY A 29 8.54 7.23 20.15
N LYS A 30 9.61 7.43 19.38
CA LYS A 30 9.58 8.28 18.17
C LYS A 30 8.77 7.65 17.03
N ARG A 31 8.72 6.31 16.96
CA ARG A 31 8.08 5.56 15.87
C ARG A 31 6.74 4.96 16.26
N ARG A 32 6.18 5.40 17.39
CA ARG A 32 4.94 4.88 17.95
C ARG A 32 3.75 4.97 16.98
N GLN A 33 3.68 6.03 16.18
CA GLN A 33 2.66 6.17 15.13
C GLN A 33 2.85 5.13 14.02
N ALA A 34 4.07 4.97 13.50
CA ALA A 34 4.38 3.97 12.47
C ALA A 34 4.08 2.54 12.96
N TRP A 35 4.42 2.23 14.21
CA TRP A 35 4.10 0.93 14.81
C TRP A 35 2.59 0.71 14.97
N THR A 36 1.84 1.76 15.34
CA THR A 36 0.37 1.71 15.41
C THR A 36 -0.24 1.34 14.06
N LEU A 37 0.25 1.97 12.98
CA LEU A 37 -0.18 1.69 11.61
C LEU A 37 0.18 0.25 11.19
N ALA A 38 1.39 -0.20 11.52
CA ALA A 38 1.86 -1.55 11.20
C ALA A 38 1.03 -2.65 11.89
N LEU A 39 0.51 -2.39 13.10
CA LEU A 39 -0.33 -3.32 13.85
C LEU A 39 -1.72 -3.54 13.23
N ARG A 40 -2.17 -2.64 12.34
CA ARG A 40 -3.44 -2.73 11.60
C ARG A 40 -4.68 -3.05 12.47
N ARG A 41 -4.64 -2.68 13.76
CA ARG A 41 -5.77 -2.85 14.68
C ARG A 41 -6.70 -1.64 14.61
N LYS A 42 -7.97 -1.87 14.30
CA LYS A 42 -8.99 -0.80 14.24
C LYS A 42 -9.14 -0.14 15.62
N GLY A 43 -8.93 1.18 15.69
CA GLY A 43 -9.06 1.97 16.92
C GLY A 43 -7.93 1.76 17.95
N PHE A 44 -6.86 1.03 17.60
CA PHE A 44 -5.72 0.89 18.49
C PHE A 44 -4.87 2.17 18.48
N VAL A 45 -4.59 2.70 19.67
CA VAL A 45 -3.67 3.81 19.87
C VAL A 45 -2.53 3.32 20.73
N ALA A 46 -1.31 3.36 20.19
CA ALA A 46 -0.15 2.97 20.97
C ALA A 46 0.08 3.97 22.12
N LYS A 47 0.06 3.45 23.35
CA LYS A 47 0.34 4.19 24.59
C LYS A 47 1.85 4.22 24.87
N PRO A 48 2.35 5.10 25.75
CA PRO A 48 3.76 5.13 26.13
C PRO A 48 4.34 3.82 26.66
N ARG A 49 3.50 2.97 27.26
CA ARG A 49 3.87 1.64 27.77
C ARG A 49 3.74 0.51 26.73
N THR A 50 3.33 0.82 25.49
CA THR A 50 3.22 -0.23 24.47
C THR A 50 4.59 -0.68 24.03
N VAL A 51 4.79 -2.00 24.06
CA VAL A 51 6.04 -2.66 23.69
C VAL A 51 5.76 -3.73 22.65
N LEU A 52 6.74 -3.97 21.79
CA LEU A 52 6.73 -5.09 20.85
C LEU A 52 7.89 -6.03 21.17
N CYS A 53 7.65 -7.33 21.02
CA CYS A 53 8.70 -8.32 21.20
C CYS A 53 9.53 -8.48 19.92
N SER A 54 10.75 -8.99 20.06
CA SER A 54 11.72 -9.13 18.95
C SER A 54 11.22 -9.96 17.78
N SER A 55 10.29 -10.91 18.02
CA SER A 55 9.72 -11.77 16.96
C SER A 55 8.97 -11.01 15.85
N HIS A 56 8.61 -9.74 16.07
CA HIS A 56 7.91 -8.92 15.07
C HIS A 56 8.83 -8.08 14.18
N PHE A 57 10.13 -8.10 14.47
CA PHE A 57 11.15 -7.39 13.71
C PHE A 57 12.03 -8.38 12.98
N ARG A 58 12.57 -7.97 11.84
CA ARG A 58 13.49 -8.82 11.11
C ARG A 58 14.86 -8.80 11.80
N PRO A 59 15.65 -9.87 11.71
CA PRO A 59 16.97 -9.90 12.35
C PRO A 59 17.90 -8.77 11.88
N GLU A 60 17.68 -8.25 10.66
CA GLU A 60 18.47 -7.15 10.08
C GLU A 60 18.14 -5.78 10.70
N ASP A 61 16.97 -5.65 11.34
CA ASP A 61 16.55 -4.42 12.03
C ASP A 61 17.25 -4.26 13.39
N PHE A 62 17.97 -5.29 13.84
CA PHE A 62 18.69 -5.27 15.11
C PHE A 62 20.15 -4.94 14.90
N ASP A 63 20.60 -3.87 15.56
CA ASP A 63 22.02 -3.58 15.71
C ASP A 63 22.60 -4.46 16.81
N ARG A 64 23.37 -5.45 16.39
CA ARG A 64 24.19 -6.32 17.26
C ARG A 64 25.64 -5.85 17.35
N THR A 65 25.99 -4.76 16.65
CA THR A 65 27.36 -4.25 16.55
C THR A 65 27.88 -3.70 17.89
N GLY A 66 26.99 -3.44 18.86
CA GLY A 66 27.34 -2.92 20.18
C GLY A 66 27.07 -3.90 21.33
N GLN A 67 27.36 -3.44 22.54
CA GLN A 67 27.19 -4.18 23.80
C GLN A 67 25.71 -4.46 24.17
N THR A 68 24.76 -3.86 23.44
CA THR A 68 23.31 -3.94 23.69
C THR A 68 22.58 -4.07 22.37
N VAL A 69 21.64 -5.02 22.31
CA VAL A 69 20.77 -5.21 21.15
C VAL A 69 19.76 -4.08 21.08
N ARG A 70 19.91 -3.20 20.10
CA ARG A 70 19.00 -2.07 19.84
C ARG A 70 18.35 -2.21 18.46
N LEU A 71 17.17 -1.64 18.30
CA LEU A 71 16.56 -1.52 16.97
C LEU A 71 17.21 -0.36 16.22
N ARG A 72 17.48 -0.59 14.94
CA ARG A 72 17.95 0.42 14.00
C ARG A 72 17.00 1.59 13.90
N GLU A 73 17.55 2.73 13.50
CA GLU A 73 16.72 3.85 13.12
C GLU A 73 15.90 3.52 11.87
N GLY A 74 14.57 3.55 12.01
CA GLY A 74 13.64 3.21 10.92
C GLY A 74 13.07 1.80 11.01
N ALA A 75 13.44 1.00 12.00
CA ALA A 75 12.88 -0.33 12.21
C ALA A 75 11.35 -0.26 12.43
N ILE A 76 10.60 -0.85 11.51
CA ILE A 76 9.14 -0.97 11.56
C ILE A 76 8.83 -2.48 11.66
N PRO A 77 7.97 -2.89 12.62
CA PRO A 77 7.61 -4.30 12.74
C PRO A 77 6.89 -4.72 11.46
N SER A 78 7.38 -5.80 10.85
CA SER A 78 6.89 -6.30 9.56
C SER A 78 6.37 -7.72 9.65
N ILE A 79 6.76 -8.46 10.70
CA ILE A 79 6.39 -9.86 10.88
C ILE A 79 5.14 -9.93 11.76
N PHE A 80 3.99 -10.15 11.12
CA PHE A 80 2.72 -10.35 11.81
C PHE A 80 1.95 -11.50 11.18
N ASN A 81 1.37 -12.36 12.01
CA ASN A 81 0.44 -13.39 11.57
C ASN A 81 -0.99 -12.85 11.65
N PHE A 82 -1.37 -12.03 10.68
CA PHE A 82 -2.75 -11.60 10.55
C PHE A 82 -3.59 -12.75 10.00
N PRO A 83 -4.80 -13.01 10.52
CA PRO A 83 -5.69 -13.99 9.91
C PRO A 83 -5.91 -13.54 8.46
N LYS A 84 -5.55 -14.39 7.51
CA LYS A 84 -5.93 -14.19 6.11
C LYS A 84 -7.45 -14.06 6.13
N SER A 85 -7.97 -12.87 5.84
CA SER A 85 -9.39 -12.77 5.57
C SER A 85 -9.66 -13.77 4.45
N LYS A 86 -10.63 -14.66 4.63
CA LYS A 86 -11.14 -15.52 3.56
C LYS A 86 -11.79 -14.59 2.52
N ARG A 87 -10.96 -13.92 1.72
CA ARG A 87 -11.36 -13.40 0.43
C ARG A 87 -11.23 -14.60 -0.49
N ASN A 88 -12.36 -15.19 -0.83
CA ASN A 88 -12.44 -15.93 -2.08
C ASN A 88 -11.84 -15.00 -3.15
N HIS A 89 -10.87 -15.52 -3.90
CA HIS A 89 -9.90 -14.82 -4.77
C HIS A 89 -8.65 -14.26 -4.09
N GLU A 90 -7.70 -15.18 -3.91
CA GLU A 90 -6.27 -14.92 -3.76
C GLU A 90 -5.72 -14.35 -5.07
N VAL A 91 -5.30 -13.08 -5.06
CA VAL A 91 -4.30 -12.58 -6.00
C VAL A 91 -2.97 -12.66 -5.27
N PRO A 92 -2.02 -13.53 -5.68
CA PRO A 92 -0.70 -13.59 -5.07
C PRO A 92 0.10 -12.35 -5.48
N THR A 93 0.60 -11.58 -4.52
CA THR A 93 1.68 -10.62 -4.75
C THR A 93 2.99 -11.37 -5.02
N PRO A 94 3.80 -10.94 -5.99
CA PRO A 94 4.98 -11.67 -6.45
C PRO A 94 6.20 -11.46 -5.53
N SER A 95 6.86 -12.56 -5.18
CA SER A 95 8.28 -12.61 -4.85
C SER A 95 9.12 -12.49 -6.13
N PRO A 96 10.35 -11.94 -6.08
CA PRO A 96 11.12 -11.64 -7.27
C PRO A 96 11.89 -12.89 -7.73
N SER A 97 11.25 -13.71 -8.56
CA SER A 97 11.99 -14.70 -9.35
C SER A 97 11.13 -15.21 -10.50
N HIS A 98 11.67 -15.05 -11.72
CA HIS A 98 11.25 -15.65 -12.99
C HIS A 98 10.13 -14.93 -13.78
N SER A 99 10.60 -14.37 -14.90
CA SER A 99 9.88 -13.73 -15.99
C SER A 99 8.80 -14.65 -16.60
N SER A 100 7.55 -14.15 -16.63
CA SER A 100 6.45 -14.71 -17.41
C SER A 100 5.84 -13.62 -18.31
N PRO A 101 5.62 -13.88 -19.61
CA PRO A 101 5.36 -12.86 -20.62
C PRO A 101 3.88 -12.39 -20.71
N VAL A 102 3.05 -12.73 -19.73
CA VAL A 102 1.60 -12.45 -19.78
C VAL A 102 1.26 -10.99 -19.43
N SER A 103 2.19 -10.24 -18.81
CA SER A 103 1.99 -8.84 -18.40
C SER A 103 2.01 -7.83 -19.56
N VAL A 104 2.61 -8.16 -20.71
CA VAL A 104 2.75 -7.19 -21.81
C VAL A 104 1.45 -7.09 -22.63
N PHE A 105 0.69 -8.18 -22.72
CA PHE A 105 -0.58 -8.23 -23.47
C PHE A 105 -1.67 -7.31 -22.89
N PHE A 106 -1.73 -7.17 -21.56
CA PHE A 106 -2.72 -6.28 -20.91
C PHE A 106 -2.37 -4.79 -20.99
N PHE A 107 -1.10 -4.46 -21.25
CA PHE A 107 -0.67 -3.08 -21.47
C PHE A 107 -1.10 -2.56 -22.85
N PHE A 108 -1.12 -3.43 -23.87
CA PHE A 108 -1.57 -3.05 -25.22
C PHE A 108 -3.08 -2.86 -25.34
N GLN A 109 -3.90 -3.58 -24.55
CA GLN A 109 -5.37 -3.48 -24.61
C GLN A 109 -5.89 -2.09 -24.16
N ASN A 110 -5.19 -1.44 -23.22
CA ASN A 110 -5.65 -0.18 -22.64
C ASN A 110 -5.14 1.07 -23.36
N CYS A 111 -4.12 0.96 -24.22
CA CYS A 111 -3.66 2.08 -25.05
C CYS A 111 -4.59 2.31 -26.27
N TRP A 112 -5.06 1.23 -26.90
CA TRP A 112 -5.99 1.30 -28.04
C TRP A 112 -7.33 1.95 -27.66
N LYS A 113 -7.82 1.67 -26.44
CA LYS A 113 -9.13 2.16 -26.00
C LYS A 113 -9.16 3.68 -25.79
N TRP A 114 -8.03 4.29 -25.43
CA TRP A 114 -7.88 5.75 -25.31
C TRP A 114 -7.61 6.46 -26.64
N MET A 115 -6.93 5.80 -27.60
CA MET A 115 -6.77 6.36 -28.94
C MET A 115 -8.10 6.52 -29.70
N LYS A 116 -9.06 5.59 -29.50
CA LYS A 116 -10.40 5.71 -30.10
C LYS A 116 -11.21 6.87 -29.54
N VAL A 117 -11.07 7.18 -28.24
CA VAL A 117 -11.79 8.29 -27.60
C VAL A 117 -11.33 9.63 -28.18
N MET A 118 -10.03 9.80 -28.43
CA MET A 118 -9.50 11.05 -29.02
C MET A 118 -9.96 11.27 -30.47
N LEU A 119 -10.09 10.21 -31.28
CA LEU A 119 -10.58 10.33 -32.66
C LEU A 119 -12.07 10.71 -32.72
N ILE A 120 -12.90 10.20 -31.79
CA ILE A 120 -14.32 10.58 -31.71
C ILE A 120 -14.48 12.06 -31.36
N PHE A 121 -13.67 12.57 -30.42
CA PHE A 121 -13.70 13.99 -30.06
C PHE A 121 -13.29 14.90 -31.23
N LEU A 122 -12.24 14.55 -31.98
CA LEU A 122 -11.83 15.35 -33.15
C LEU A 122 -12.87 15.32 -34.28
N PHE A 123 -13.53 14.19 -34.50
CA PHE A 123 -14.58 14.06 -35.52
C PHE A 123 -15.84 14.86 -35.15
N TYR A 124 -16.23 14.83 -33.88
CA TYR A 124 -17.40 15.57 -33.39
C TYR A 124 -17.16 17.09 -33.46
N SER A 125 -15.95 17.56 -33.14
CA SER A 125 -15.57 18.97 -33.28
C SER A 125 -15.55 19.44 -34.74
N LEU A 126 -15.11 18.60 -35.69
CA LEU A 126 -15.14 18.94 -37.12
C LEU A 126 -16.58 19.03 -37.68
N LEU A 127 -17.47 18.13 -37.26
CA LEU A 127 -18.88 18.16 -37.64
C LEU A 127 -19.61 19.39 -37.07
N ILE A 128 -19.33 19.77 -35.83
CA ILE A 128 -19.89 20.99 -35.23
C ILE A 128 -19.43 22.24 -35.98
N ASN A 129 -18.14 22.33 -36.33
CA ASN A 129 -17.61 23.47 -37.09
C ASN A 129 -18.17 23.53 -38.53
N LEU A 130 -18.35 22.38 -39.19
CA LEU A 130 -19.00 22.31 -40.51
C LEU A 130 -20.48 22.69 -40.43
N PHE A 131 -21.19 22.30 -39.37
CA PHE A 131 -22.57 22.71 -39.14
C PHE A 131 -22.69 24.22 -38.97
N PHE A 132 -21.82 24.85 -38.17
CA PHE A 132 -21.78 26.30 -38.03
C PHE A 132 -21.40 27.02 -39.34
N PHE A 133 -20.47 26.46 -40.12
CA PHE A 133 -20.10 27.01 -41.42
C PHE A 133 -21.25 26.97 -42.44
N PHE A 134 -21.97 25.84 -42.51
CA PHE A 134 -23.14 25.70 -43.39
C PHE A 134 -24.34 26.51 -42.90
N TRP A 135 -24.57 26.59 -41.58
CA TRP A 135 -25.59 27.44 -40.98
C TRP A 135 -25.30 28.93 -41.26
N SER A 136 -24.04 29.35 -41.13
CA SER A 136 -23.58 30.71 -41.44
C SER A 136 -23.73 31.05 -42.94
N ARG A 137 -23.43 30.11 -43.84
CA ARG A 137 -23.69 30.29 -45.28
C ARG A 137 -25.17 30.39 -45.61
N ARG A 138 -26.03 29.63 -44.93
CA ARG A 138 -27.49 29.63 -45.16
C ARG A 138 -28.16 30.92 -44.68
N GLN A 139 -27.66 31.54 -43.61
CA GLN A 139 -28.11 32.86 -43.17
C GLN A 139 -27.82 33.95 -44.21
N LYS A 140 -26.68 33.89 -44.92
CA LYS A 140 -26.33 34.87 -45.96
C LYS A 140 -27.19 34.77 -47.23
N GLN A 141 -27.79 33.62 -47.55
CA GLN A 141 -28.65 33.48 -48.74
C GLN A 141 -30.11 33.93 -48.50
N ASN A 142 -30.60 33.93 -47.26
CA ASN A 142 -31.95 34.41 -46.93
C ASN A 142 -32.04 35.94 -46.76
N LEU A 143 -30.95 36.68 -46.93
CA LEU A 143 -30.88 38.13 -46.78
C LEU A 143 -30.73 38.87 -48.13
N SER A 144 -30.77 38.14 -49.25
CA SER A 144 -30.60 38.67 -50.62
C SER A 144 -31.82 38.42 -51.53
N THR A 145 -32.98 38.17 -50.94
CA THR A 145 -34.32 38.17 -51.56
C THR A 145 -35.22 39.03 -50.70
#